data_AF-F3FI17-F1
#
_entry.id   AF-F3FI17-F1
#
_cell.length_a   1.000
_cell.length_b   1.000
_cell.length_c   1.000
_cell.angle_alpha   90.00
_cell.angle_beta   90.00
_cell.angle_gamma   90.00
#
_symmetry.space_group_name_H-M   'P 1'
#
loop_
_entity.id
_entity.type
_entity.pdbx_description
1 polymer ?
#
loop_
_entity_poly.entity_id
_entity_poly.type
_entity_poly.pdbx_seq_one_letter_code
_entity_poly.pdbx_strand_id
1 'polypeptide(L)'
;MIDLFSGLDAWVLVSLLLALAFVLTFEFINGFHDTANAVATVIYTKAMPPHLAVLFSGVFNFLGVLLGGVGVAYAIVHLLPVELLINVNTGHGLAMVFS
;
A
#
# COMPACT_ATOMS: atom_id res chain seq x y z
N MET A 1 -5.48 8.83 -23.61
CA MET A 1 -5.22 8.35 -22.22
C MET A 1 -5.20 6.83 -22.15
N ILE A 2 -6.06 6.13 -22.91
CA ILE A 2 -5.99 4.67 -23.11
C ILE A 2 -4.79 4.28 -24.01
N ASP A 3 -4.31 5.19 -24.84
CA ASP A 3 -3.11 5.03 -25.68
C ASP A 3 -1.80 4.86 -24.89
N LEU A 4 -1.82 5.10 -23.58
CA LEU A 4 -0.66 4.84 -22.71
C LEU A 4 -0.36 3.33 -22.59
N PHE A 5 -1.37 2.49 -22.79
CA PHE A 5 -1.29 1.05 -22.64
C PHE A 5 -1.26 0.29 -23.98
N SER A 6 -1.42 0.99 -25.10
CA SER A 6 -1.54 0.37 -26.44
C SER A 6 -0.23 -0.19 -27.00
N GLY A 7 0.92 0.10 -26.37
CA GLY A 7 2.23 -0.45 -26.72
C GLY A 7 2.79 -1.49 -25.73
N LEU A 8 2.02 -1.88 -24.71
CA LEU A 8 2.49 -2.85 -23.72
C LEU A 8 2.16 -4.28 -24.14
N ASP A 9 3.14 -5.17 -23.99
CA ASP A 9 2.91 -6.60 -24.14
C ASP A 9 1.80 -7.08 -23.21
N ALA A 10 0.94 -7.97 -23.71
CA ALA A 10 -0.20 -8.50 -22.96
C ALA A 10 0.22 -9.09 -21.61
N TRP A 11 1.40 -9.71 -21.55
CA TRP A 11 1.95 -10.27 -20.31
C TRP A 11 2.29 -9.20 -19.27
N VAL A 12 2.85 -8.07 -19.70
CA VAL A 12 3.18 -6.93 -18.82
C VAL A 12 1.90 -6.27 -18.30
N LEU A 13 0.88 -6.17 -19.16
CA LEU A 13 -0.40 -5.59 -18.76
C LEU A 13 -1.11 -6.47 -17.71
N VAL A 14 -1.10 -7.79 -17.89
CA VAL A 14 -1.64 -8.74 -16.90
C VAL A 14 -0.86 -8.69 -15.58
N SER A 15 0.48 -8.66 -15.61
CA SER A 15 1.28 -8.59 -14.39
C SER A 15 1.10 -7.26 -13.65
N LEU A 16 0.94 -6.14 -14.36
CA LEU A 16 0.64 -4.84 -13.78
C LEU A 16 -0.71 -4.84 -13.05
N LEU A 17 -1.76 -5.36 -13.68
CA LEU A 17 -3.08 -5.47 -13.07
C LEU A 17 -3.05 -6.37 -11.84
N LEU A 18 -2.32 -7.48 -11.91
CA LEU A 18 -2.15 -8.39 -10.79
C LEU A 18 -1.39 -7.74 -9.62
N ALA A 19 -0.29 -7.04 -9.90
CA ALA A 19 0.47 -6.30 -8.89
C ALA A 19 -0.38 -5.21 -8.23
N LEU A 20 -1.15 -4.45 -9.02
CA LEU A 20 -2.06 -3.44 -8.50
C LEU A 20 -3.12 -4.07 -7.58
N ALA A 21 -3.70 -5.21 -7.97
CA ALA A 21 -4.67 -5.92 -7.15
C ALA A 21 -4.06 -6.37 -5.81
N PHE A 22 -2.83 -6.89 -5.82
CA PHE A 22 -2.12 -7.26 -4.59
C PHE A 22 -1.85 -6.05 -3.70
N VAL A 23 -1.33 -4.95 -4.25
CA VAL A 23 -1.03 -3.74 -3.47
C VAL A 23 -2.31 -3.15 -2.86
N LEU A 24 -3.40 -3.07 -3.62
CA LEU A 24 -4.69 -2.58 -3.09
C LEU A 24 -5.25 -3.47 -1.98
N THR A 25 -5.12 -4.79 -2.13
CA THR A 25 -5.55 -5.75 -1.10
C THR A 25 -4.70 -5.63 0.16
N PHE A 26 -3.39 -5.50 0.00
CA PHE A 26 -2.45 -5.29 1.10
C PHE A 26 -2.75 -4.00 1.86
N GLU A 27 -2.91 -2.87 1.16
CA GLU A 27 -3.27 -1.58 1.74
C GLU A 27 -4.59 -1.64 2.53
N PHE A 28 -5.58 -2.34 1.99
CA PHE A 28 -6.86 -2.53 2.68
C PHE A 28 -6.70 -3.30 4.02
N ILE A 29 -5.92 -4.38 4.02
CA ILE A 29 -5.63 -5.15 5.24
C ILE A 29 -4.86 -4.29 6.24
N ASN A 30 -3.85 -3.54 5.78
CA ASN A 30 -3.09 -2.62 6.64
C ASN A 30 -4.01 -1.57 7.29
N GLY A 31 -4.92 -0.96 6.52
CA GLY A 31 -5.87 0.03 7.04
C GLY A 31 -6.75 -0.49 8.18
N PHE A 32 -7.14 -1.76 8.16
CA PHE A 32 -7.85 -2.38 9.28
C PHE A 32 -6.99 -2.56 10.53
N HIS A 33 -5.76 -3.03 10.37
CA HIS A 33 -4.83 -3.19 11.48
C HIS A 33 -4.49 -1.84 12.12
N ASP A 34 -4.23 -0.82 11.30
CA ASP A 34 -3.94 0.52 11.77
C ASP A 34 -5.15 1.13 12.50
N THR A 35 -6.36 0.89 11.97
CA THR A 35 -7.59 1.31 12.63
C THR A 35 -7.74 0.63 13.98
N ALA A 36 -7.49 -0.68 14.09
CA ALA A 36 -7.56 -1.39 15.37
C ALA A 36 -6.59 -0.79 16.41
N ASN A 37 -5.36 -0.47 16.00
CA ASN A 37 -4.37 0.16 16.88
C ASN A 37 -4.79 1.58 17.32
N ALA A 38 -5.36 2.38 16.41
CA ALA A 38 -5.77 3.75 16.70
C ALA A 38 -7.02 3.83 17.59
N VAL A 39 -7.99 2.93 17.40
CA VAL A 39 -9.29 2.99 18.09
C VAL A 39 -9.34 2.21 19.39
N ALA A 40 -8.43 1.25 19.62
CA ALA A 40 -8.46 0.38 20.80
C ALA A 40 -8.45 1.17 22.11
N THR A 41 -7.60 2.19 22.23
CA THR A 41 -7.48 3.00 23.45
C THR A 41 -8.70 3.88 23.68
N VAL A 42 -9.21 4.52 22.63
CA VAL A 42 -10.39 5.40 22.66
C VAL A 42 -11.65 4.63 23.05
N ILE A 43 -11.82 3.42 22.50
CA ILE A 43 -12.96 2.54 22.81
C ILE A 43 -12.82 1.98 24.23
N TYR A 44 -11.64 1.50 24.62
CA TYR A 44 -11.41 0.91 25.94
C TYR A 44 -11.63 1.92 27.07
N THR A 45 -11.19 3.16 26.89
CA THR A 45 -11.41 4.26 27.84
C THR A 45 -12.82 4.84 27.81
N LYS A 46 -13.67 4.38 26.88
CA LYS A 46 -15.03 4.87 26.64
C LYS A 46 -15.09 6.37 26.28
N ALA A 47 -14.03 6.91 25.68
CA ALA A 47 -13.99 8.32 25.29
C ALA A 47 -14.91 8.61 24.09
N MET A 48 -15.13 7.62 23.22
CA MET A 48 -16.01 7.74 22.05
C MET A 48 -16.65 6.37 21.74
N PRO A 49 -17.89 6.32 21.21
CA PRO A 49 -18.48 5.06 20.80
C PRO A 49 -17.73 4.43 19.60
N PRO A 50 -17.72 3.08 19.47
CA PRO A 50 -16.90 2.36 18.50
C PRO A 50 -17.11 2.77 17.05
N HIS A 51 -18.36 3.01 16.66
CA HIS A 51 -18.72 3.40 15.29
C HIS A 51 -18.14 4.75 14.90
N LEU A 52 -18.15 5.73 15.82
CA LEU A 52 -17.52 7.02 15.57
C LEU A 52 -16.01 6.92 15.58
N ALA A 53 -15.43 6.13 16.49
CA ALA A 53 -13.97 5.94 16.56
C ALA A 53 -13.40 5.38 15.24
N VAL A 54 -14.06 4.38 14.67
CA VAL A 54 -13.68 3.80 13.36
C VAL A 54 -13.85 4.81 12.23
N LEU A 55 -14.93 5.58 12.21
CA LEU A 55 -15.15 6.63 11.22
C LEU A 55 -14.02 7.68 11.26
N PHE A 56 -13.71 8.20 12.46
CA PHE A 56 -12.63 9.16 12.62
C PHE A 56 -11.27 8.56 12.25
N SER A 57 -11.00 7.31 12.61
CA SER A 57 -9.77 6.61 12.18
C SER A 57 -9.62 6.61 10.66
N GLY A 58 -10.68 6.24 9.92
CA GLY A 58 -10.66 6.27 8.45
C GLY A 58 -10.44 7.68 7.89
N VAL A 59 -11.12 8.68 8.46
CA VAL A 59 -10.96 10.09 8.04
C VAL A 59 -9.53 10.58 8.27
N PHE A 60 -8.95 10.32 9.44
CA PHE A 60 -7.59 10.76 9.77
C PHE A 60 -6.51 9.97 9.00
N ASN A 61 -6.72 8.69 8.71
CA ASN A 61 -5.82 7.91 7.85
C ASN A 61 -5.80 8.48 6.42
N PHE A 62 -6.98 8.79 5.86
CA PHE A 62 -7.09 9.44 4.56
C PHE A 62 -6.46 10.84 4.54
N LEU A 63 -6.75 11.67 5.56
CA LEU A 63 -6.14 13.00 5.70
C LEU A 63 -4.62 12.92 5.86
N GLY A 64 -4.11 11.89 6.53
CA GLY A 64 -2.66 11.67 6.67
C GLY A 64 -1.96 11.59 5.32
N VAL A 65 -2.51 10.86 4.36
CA VAL A 65 -1.97 10.78 2.99
C VAL A 65 -2.20 12.10 2.23
N LEU A 66 -3.39 12.69 2.34
CA LEU A 66 -3.76 13.90 1.60
C LEU A 66 -2.94 15.13 2.02
N LEU A 67 -2.61 15.24 3.31
CA LEU A 67 -1.81 16.33 3.88
C LEU A 67 -0.32 16.01 3.89
N GLY A 68 0.06 14.74 4.09
CA GLY A 68 1.46 14.29 4.09
C GLY A 68 2.08 14.22 2.70
N GLY A 69 1.25 14.19 1.66
CA GLY A 69 1.68 14.17 0.26
C GLY A 69 2.50 12.92 -0.09
N VAL A 70 3.34 13.04 -1.12
CA VAL A 70 4.09 11.91 -1.71
C VAL A 70 5.47 11.70 -1.04
N GLY A 71 5.78 12.46 0.02
CA GLY A 71 7.11 12.45 0.64
C GLY A 71 7.51 11.10 1.21
N VAL A 72 6.58 10.41 1.88
CA VAL A 72 6.82 9.07 2.44
C VAL A 72 7.04 8.04 1.33
N ALA A 73 6.24 8.10 0.26
CA ALA A 73 6.39 7.19 -0.88
C ALA A 73 7.76 7.37 -1.56
N TYR A 74 8.21 8.61 -1.74
CA TYR A 74 9.52 8.90 -2.32
C TYR A 74 10.67 8.42 -1.42
N ALA A 75 10.54 8.59 -0.11
CA ALA A 75 11.51 8.08 0.85
C ALA A 75 11.63 6.55 0.78
N ILE A 76 10.50 5.83 0.70
CA ILE A 76 10.50 4.36 0.56
C ILE A 76 11.18 3.92 -0.74
N VAL A 77 10.94 4.61 -1.86
CA VAL A 77 11.62 4.32 -3.14
C VAL A 77 13.14 4.46 -3.01
N HIS A 78 13.63 5.42 -2.24
CA HIS A 78 15.07 5.62 -2.01
C HIS A 78 15.68 4.63 -1.03
N LEU A 79 14.86 4.04 -0.15
CA LEU A 79 15.29 2.93 0.71
C LEU A 79 15.39 1.61 -0.06
N LEU A 80 14.74 1.50 -1.21
CA LEU A 80 14.84 0.34 -2.09
C LEU A 80 16.15 0.40 -2.88
N PRO A 81 17.03 -0.61 -2.75
CA PRO A 81 18.26 -0.68 -3.54
C PRO A 81 17.91 -0.88 -5.02
N VAL A 82 17.92 0.21 -5.79
CA VAL A 82 17.54 0.22 -7.22
C VAL A 82 18.44 -0.73 -8.04
N GLU A 83 19.68 -0.93 -7.59
CA GLU A 83 20.63 -1.88 -8.17
C GLU A 83 20.13 -3.35 -8.11
N LEU A 84 19.36 -3.72 -7.07
CA LEU A 84 18.75 -5.05 -6.97
C LEU A 84 17.51 -5.19 -7.87
N LEU A 85 16.85 -4.10 -8.24
CA LEU A 85 15.70 -4.14 -9.16
C LEU A 85 16.13 -4.26 -10.63
N ILE A 86 17.30 -3.72 -10.98
CA ILE A 86 17.77 -3.67 -12.38
C ILE A 86 18.66 -4.88 -12.73
N ASN A 87 19.36 -5.48 -11.75
CA ASN A 87 20.36 -6.54 -12.01
C ASN A 87 19.94 -7.95 -11.56
N VAL A 88 18.78 -8.11 -10.92
CA VAL A 88 18.29 -9.43 -10.52
C VAL A 88 17.59 -10.11 -11.70
N ASN A 89 18.24 -11.15 -12.24
CA ASN A 89 17.61 -12.10 -13.14
C ASN A 89 16.32 -12.63 -12.48
N THR A 90 15.17 -12.50 -13.16
CA THR A 90 13.81 -12.74 -12.63
C THR A 90 13.67 -14.05 -11.85
N GLY A 91 14.41 -15.09 -12.25
CA GLY A 91 14.43 -16.38 -11.55
C GLY A 91 15.03 -16.35 -10.14
N HIS A 92 16.07 -15.55 -9.89
CA HIS A 92 16.68 -15.42 -8.56
C HIS A 92 15.86 -14.50 -7.65
N GLY A 93 15.22 -13.47 -8.22
CA GLY A 93 14.33 -12.58 -7.48
C GLY A 93 13.07 -13.28 -6.97
N LEU A 94 12.45 -14.11 -7.82
CA LEU A 94 11.32 -14.94 -7.42
C LEU A 94 11.73 -15.97 -6.35
N ALA A 95 12.90 -16.60 -6.49
CA ALA A 95 13.39 -17.55 -5.48
C ALA A 95 13.57 -16.92 -4.10
N MET A 96 14.00 -15.65 -4.01
CA MET A 96 14.20 -14.94 -2.74
C MET A 96 12.88 -14.48 -2.07
N VAL A 97 11.83 -14.22 -2.85
CA VAL A 97 10.51 -13.84 -2.34
C VAL A 97 9.73 -15.07 -1.82
N PHE A 98 9.99 -16.24 -2.39
CA PHE A 98 9.31 -17.49 -2.04
C PHE A 98 10.14 -18.47 -1.19
N SER A 99 11.39 -18.11 -0.83
CA SER A 99 12.21 -18.83 0.16
C SER A 99 12.00 -18.28 1.56
#